data_AF-A0A536EJ29-F1
#
_entry.id   AF-A0A536EJ29-F1
#
_cell.length_a   1.000
_cell.length_b   1.000
_cell.length_c   1.000
_cell.angle_alpha   90.00
_cell.angle_beta   90.00
_cell.angle_gamma   90.00
#
_symmetry.space_group_name_H-M   'P 1'
#
loop_
_entity.id
_entity.type
_entity.pdbx_description
1 polymer ?
#
loop_
_entity_poly.entity_id
_entity_poly.type
_entity_poly.pdbx_seq_one_letter_code
_entity_poly.pdbx_strand_id
1 'polypeptide(L)' 'MAKQTEDLLWKLAESDEVEIETRHDAKSPLHRVTIWIVPSEDGVYIRSYKGKKGRWYQEAIANPAVAIRVGRRKAT' A
#
# COMPACT_ATOMS: atom_id res chain seq x y z
N MET A 1 19.43 2.85 -5.28
CA MET A 1 18.08 3.16 -4.74
C MET A 1 17.05 3.21 -5.85
N ALA A 2 17.12 4.14 -6.82
CA ALA A 2 16.14 4.27 -7.91
C ALA A 2 15.83 2.95 -8.65
N LYS A 3 16.86 2.21 -9.10
CA LYS A 3 16.68 0.92 -9.78
C LYS A 3 16.00 -0.15 -8.92
N GLN A 4 16.26 -0.18 -7.60
CA GLN A 4 15.57 -1.09 -6.68
C GLN A 4 14.11 -0.69 -6.47
N THR A 5 13.80 0.60 -6.49
CA THR A 5 12.44 1.12 -6.44
C THR A 5 11.68 0.74 -7.72
N GLU A 6 12.28 0.92 -8.89
CA GLU A 6 11.70 0.51 -10.18
C GLU A 6 11.46 -1.01 -10.24
N ASP A 7 12.44 -1.82 -9.86
CA ASP A 7 12.31 -3.29 -9.79
C ASP A 7 11.18 -3.72 -8.82
N LEU A 8 10.96 -2.94 -7.76
CA LEU A 8 9.89 -3.19 -6.80
C LEU A 8 8.52 -2.77 -7.34
N LEU A 9 8.44 -1.65 -8.07
CA LEU A 9 7.23 -1.20 -8.75
C LEU A 9 6.79 -2.18 -9.84
N TRP A 10 7.73 -2.75 -10.59
CA TRP A 10 7.44 -3.81 -11.55
C TRP A 10 6.87 -5.06 -10.88
N LYS A 11 7.46 -5.50 -9.76
CA LYS A 11 6.95 -6.66 -9.01
C LYS A 11 5.60 -6.40 -8.33
N LEU A 12 5.37 -5.15 -7.92
CA LEU A 12 4.05 -4.73 -7.49
C LEU A 12 3.08 -4.93 -8.65
N ALA A 13 3.37 -4.36 -9.83
CA ALA A 13 2.50 -4.43 -10.99
C ALA A 13 2.18 -5.86 -11.48
N GLU A 14 3.07 -6.83 -11.25
CA GLU A 14 2.83 -8.26 -11.55
C GLU A 14 1.93 -8.98 -10.53
N SER A 15 1.62 -8.37 -9.39
CA SER A 15 0.88 -8.99 -8.31
C SER A 15 -0.60 -8.59 -8.31
N ASP A 16 -1.52 -9.54 -8.10
CA ASP A 16 -2.94 -9.21 -7.98
C ASP A 16 -3.28 -8.50 -6.65
N GLU A 17 -2.47 -8.76 -5.61
CA GLU A 17 -2.72 -8.34 -4.23
C GLU A 17 -1.44 -7.97 -3.48
N VAL A 18 -1.55 -6.99 -2.60
CA VAL A 18 -0.44 -6.52 -1.74
C VAL A 18 -0.90 -6.39 -0.30
N GLU A 19 0.04 -6.38 0.65
CA GLU A 19 -0.29 -5.96 2.02
C GLU A 19 -0.09 -4.45 2.14
N ILE A 20 -1.07 -3.75 2.72
CA ILE A 20 -0.94 -2.35 3.11
C ILE A 20 -0.80 -2.25 4.64
N GLU A 21 0.22 -1.52 5.09
CA GLU A 21 0.44 -1.17 6.49
C GLU A 21 0.04 0.29 6.73
N THR A 22 -0.88 0.51 7.66
CA THR A 22 -1.38 1.83 8.06
C THR A 22 -1.51 1.93 9.57
N ARG A 23 -1.57 3.14 10.10
CA ARG A 23 -1.92 3.42 11.51
C ARG A 23 -2.46 4.84 11.60
N HIS A 24 -3.42 5.08 12.47
CA HIS A 24 -4.04 6.41 12.60
C HIS A 24 -3.04 7.49 13.08
N ASP A 25 -2.15 7.13 14.00
CA ASP A 25 -1.06 7.98 14.49
C ASP A 25 0.10 7.11 15.02
N ALA A 26 1.16 7.74 15.54
CA ALA A 26 2.35 7.04 16.04
C ALA A 26 2.08 6.14 17.27
N LYS A 27 1.01 6.39 18.04
CA LYS A 27 0.64 5.62 19.23
C LYS A 27 -0.35 4.51 18.92
N SER A 28 -1.00 4.58 17.76
CA SER A 28 -1.97 3.59 17.30
C SER A 28 -1.30 2.29 16.86
N PRO A 29 -1.92 1.12 17.12
CA PRO A 29 -1.42 -0.15 16.62
C PRO A 29 -1.28 -0.17 15.10
N LEU A 30 -0.25 -0.86 14.60
CA LEU A 30 -0.10 -1.08 13.16
C LEU A 30 -1.23 -1.97 12.66
N HIS A 31 -1.94 -1.50 11.65
CA HIS A 31 -2.95 -2.25 10.95
C HIS A 31 -2.38 -2.74 9.62
N ARG A 32 -2.48 -4.06 9.37
CA ARG A 32 -2.07 -4.70 8.14
C ARG A 32 -3.25 -5.44 7.52
N VAL A 33 -3.46 -5.25 6.22
CA VAL A 33 -4.52 -5.93 5.46
C VAL A 33 -4.09 -6.15 4.02
N THR A 34 -4.59 -7.23 3.40
CA THR A 34 -4.42 -7.48 1.97
C THR A 34 -5.36 -6.60 1.15
N ILE A 35 -4.88 -6.06 0.04
CA ILE A 35 -5.65 -5.20 -0.87
C ILE A 35 -5.24 -5.40 -2.33
N TRP A 36 -6.20 -5.23 -3.24
CA TRP A 36 -5.95 -5.28 -4.67
C TRP A 36 -5.28 -4.01 -5.18
N ILE A 37 -4.34 -4.21 -6.10
CA ILE A 37 -3.71 -3.11 -6.83
C ILE A 37 -4.35 -2.93 -8.21
N VAL A 38 -4.10 -1.76 -8.80
CA VAL A 38 -4.51 -1.39 -10.14
C VAL A 38 -3.29 -0.78 -10.85
N PRO A 39 -2.50 -1.58 -11.57
CA PRO A 39 -1.40 -1.09 -12.38
C PRO A 39 -1.94 -0.26 -13.57
N SER A 40 -1.17 0.75 -13.96
CA SER A 40 -1.42 1.59 -15.14
C SER A 40 -0.09 2.13 -15.68
N GLU A 41 -0.13 2.79 -16.84
CA GLU A 41 1.05 3.42 -17.44
C GLU A 41 1.66 4.52 -16.55
N ASP A 42 0.84 5.18 -15.74
CA ASP A 42 1.25 6.26 -14.84
C ASP A 42 1.75 5.76 -13.46
N GLY A 43 1.61 4.46 -13.18
CA GLY A 43 2.04 3.85 -11.94
C GLY A 43 1.06 2.83 -11.36
N VAL A 44 1.30 2.45 -10.10
CA VAL A 44 0.52 1.45 -9.37
C VAL A 44 -0.41 2.14 -8.38
N TYR A 45 -1.71 1.90 -8.54
CA TYR A 45 -2.76 2.44 -7.68
C TYR A 45 -3.35 1.35 -6.80
N ILE A 46 -4.09 1.76 -5.76
CA ILE A 46 -4.78 0.85 -4.84
C ILE A 46 -6.23 1.29 -4.74
N ARG A 47 -7.17 0.36 -4.86
CA ARG A 47 -8.61 0.66 -4.76
C ARG A 47 -9.17 0.21 -3.43
N SER A 48 -9.78 1.13 -2.68
CA SER A 48 -10.52 0.78 -1.46
C SER A 48 -11.85 0.11 -1.81
N TYR A 49 -11.98 -1.18 -1.51
CA TYR A 49 -13.25 -1.90 -1.61
C TYR A 49 -14.37 -1.24 -0.79
N LYS A 50 -14.05 -0.76 0.43
CA LYS A 50 -15.01 -0.06 1.30
C LYS A 50 -15.05 1.47 1.04
N GLY A 51 -14.40 1.95 -0.01
CA GLY A 51 -14.26 3.39 -0.30
C GLY A 51 -13.74 4.17 0.91
N LYS A 52 -14.35 5.33 1.18
CA LYS A 52 -13.99 6.23 2.30
C LYS A 52 -14.26 5.64 3.70
N LYS A 53 -14.98 4.52 3.78
CA LYS A 53 -15.30 3.82 5.04
C LYS A 53 -14.28 2.73 5.38
N GLY A 54 -13.29 2.48 4.50
CA GLY A 54 -12.24 1.50 4.78
C GLY A 54 -11.32 1.98 5.90
N ARG A 55 -11.06 1.13 6.89
CA ARG A 55 -10.17 1.46 8.01
C ARG A 55 -8.80 1.92 7.53
N TRP A 56 -8.15 1.15 6.65
CA TRP A 56 -6.84 1.52 6.10
C TRP A 56 -6.90 2.88 5.38
N TYR A 57 -8.00 3.18 4.68
CA TYR A 57 -8.16 4.42 3.94
C TYR A 57 -8.24 5.61 4.91
N GLN A 58 -9.04 5.48 5.96
CA GLN A 58 -9.14 6.52 6.99
C GLN A 58 -7.83 6.72 7.74
N GLU A 59 -7.10 5.63 8.04
CA GLU A 59 -5.77 5.70 8.66
C GLU A 59 -4.75 6.37 7.73
N ALA A 60 -4.73 6.05 6.43
CA ALA A 60 -3.85 6.67 5.44
C ALA A 60 -4.14 8.17 5.22
N ILE A 61 -5.41 8.57 5.29
CA ILE A 61 -5.81 9.98 5.21
C ILE A 61 -5.39 10.75 6.48
N ALA A 62 -5.52 10.15 7.66
CA ALA A 62 -5.11 10.77 8.92
C ALA A 62 -3.58 10.83 9.08
N ASN A 63 -2.88 9.82 8.57
CA ASN A 63 -1.44 9.66 8.67
C ASN A 63 -0.86 9.10 7.37
N PRO A 64 -0.17 9.93 6.56
CA PRO A 64 0.40 9.52 5.28
C PRO A 64 1.56 8.51 5.36
N ALA A 65 2.02 8.13 6.57
CA ALA A 65 3.05 7.11 6.75
C ALA A 65 2.49 5.70 6.48
N VAL A 66 2.34 5.39 5.20
CA VAL A 66 1.82 4.12 4.67
C VAL A 66 2.99 3.29 4.15
N ALA A 67 2.84 1.96 4.19
CA ALA A 67 3.76 1.09 3.48
C ALA A 67 3.06 -0.02 2.72
N ILE A 68 3.61 -0.38 1.56
CA ILE A 68 3.12 -1.47 0.71
C ILE A 68 4.11 -2.62 0.74
N ARG A 69 3.60 -3.85 0.80
CA ARG A 69 4.44 -5.05 0.84
C ARG A 69 4.04 -6.06 -0.22
N VAL A 70 5.05 -6.66 -0.84
CA VAL A 70 4.92 -7.81 -1.74
C VAL A 70 5.82 -8.90 -1.19
N GLY A 71 5.21 -9.93 -0.61
CA GLY A 71 5.93 -10.96 0.14
C GLY A 71 6.81 -10.35 1.26
N ARG A 72 8.13 -10.59 1.20
CA ARG A 72 9.08 -10.09 2.21
C ARG A 72 9.57 -8.65 1.96
N ARG A 73 9.23 -8.04 0.83
CA ARG A 73 9.72 -6.71 0.41
C ARG A 73 8.74 -5.61 0.80
N LYS A 74 9.26 -4.39 1.02
CA LYS A 74 8.49 -3.24 1.51
C LYS A 74 8.84 -1.98 0.70
N ALA A 75 7.82 -1.25 0.26
CA ALA A 75 7.87 0.10 -0.27
C ALA A 75 7.24 1.06 0.75
N THR A 76 7.78 2.28 0.85
CA THR A 76 7.29 3.38 1.70
C THR A 76 7.28 4.66 0.91
#